data_AF-A0A1Y0ESZ8-F1
#
_entry.id   AF-A0A1Y0ESZ8-F1
#
_cell.length_a   1.000
_cell.length_b   1.000
_cell.length_c   1.000
_cell.angle_alpha   90.00
_cell.angle_beta   90.00
_cell.angle_gamma   90.00
#
_symmetry.space_group_name_H-M   'P 1'
#
loop_
_entity.id
_entity.type
_entity.pdbx_description
1 polymer ?
#
loop_
_entity_poly.entity_id
_entity_poly.type
_entity_poly.pdbx_seq_one_letter_code
_entity_poly.pdbx_strand_id
1 'polypeptide(L)'
;MTQPTPTGDAEPTPFHVRVVSDVQHRIGDGALETIAAGQDLEVTEAIASMVLSWKEDGQGQTAILAKNEFQHYLETGALQVL
;
A
#
# COMPACT_ATOMS: atom_id res chain seq x y z
N MET A 1 -38.84 -0.18 -6.69
CA MET A 1 -38.12 -1.32 -7.29
C MET A 1 -36.67 -1.18 -6.83
N THR A 2 -36.27 -1.94 -5.81
CA THR A 2 -34.89 -2.00 -5.34
C THR A 2 -34.08 -2.82 -6.33
N GLN A 3 -33.14 -2.19 -7.01
CA GLN A 3 -32.21 -2.88 -7.89
C GLN A 3 -31.17 -3.60 -7.01
N PRO A 4 -30.95 -4.92 -7.14
CA PRO A 4 -29.76 -5.54 -6.59
C PRO A 4 -28.59 -5.15 -7.48
N THR A 5 -27.70 -4.29 -6.99
CA THR A 5 -26.42 -3.99 -7.64
C THR A 5 -25.62 -5.30 -7.76
N PRO A 6 -24.99 -5.60 -8.91
CA PRO A 6 -24.33 -6.89 -9.11
C PRO A 6 -23.25 -7.13 -8.05
N THR A 7 -23.45 -8.19 -7.28
CA THR A 7 -22.40 -8.90 -6.55
C THR A 7 -21.34 -9.33 -7.56
N GLY A 8 -20.25 -8.58 -7.62
CA GLY A 8 -19.18 -8.79 -8.59
C GLY A 8 -18.04 -7.79 -8.40
N ASP A 9 -17.78 -7.37 -7.17
CA ASP A 9 -16.51 -6.75 -6.82
C ASP A 9 -15.62 -7.92 -6.38
N ALA A 10 -14.73 -8.38 -7.26
CA ALA A 10 -13.59 -9.13 -6.77
C ALA A 10 -12.78 -8.12 -5.97
N GLU A 11 -13.13 -7.95 -4.69
CA GLU A 11 -12.43 -7.05 -3.78
C GLU A 11 -10.94 -7.41 -3.92
N PRO A 12 -10.07 -6.46 -4.31
CA PRO A 12 -8.67 -6.73 -4.52
C PRO A 12 -8.14 -7.38 -3.25
N THR A 13 -7.74 -8.65 -3.36
CA THR A 13 -7.33 -9.42 -2.19
C THR A 13 -6.08 -8.77 -1.64
N PRO A 14 -6.12 -8.26 -0.38
CA PRO A 14 -4.94 -7.63 0.18
C PRO A 14 -3.83 -8.66 0.31
N PHE A 15 -2.60 -8.23 0.05
CA PHE A 15 -1.41 -9.06 0.18
C PHE A 15 -0.39 -8.35 1.07
N HIS A 16 0.53 -9.11 1.65
CA HIS A 16 1.49 -8.55 2.59
C HIS A 16 2.84 -8.31 1.90
N VAL A 17 3.50 -7.22 2.29
CA VAL A 17 4.88 -6.94 1.91
C VAL A 17 5.69 -6.57 3.13
N ARG A 18 6.99 -6.87 3.10
CA ARG A 18 7.96 -6.38 4.07
C ARG A 18 8.77 -5.24 3.48
N VAL A 19 8.91 -4.17 4.26
CA VAL A 19 9.81 -3.05 3.99
C VAL A 19 11.23 -3.48 4.33
N VAL A 20 12.08 -3.66 3.32
CA VAL A 20 13.49 -4.06 3.46
C VAL A 20 14.40 -2.84 3.58
N SER A 21 14.03 -1.72 2.96
CA SER A 21 14.74 -0.44 3.02
C SER A 21 13.73 0.71 3.11
N ASP A 22 14.17 1.89 3.55
CA ASP A 22 13.26 3.03 3.70
C ASP A 22 12.50 3.32 2.40
N VAL A 23 11.18 3.45 2.52
CA VAL A 23 10.30 3.74 1.39
C VAL A 23 9.78 5.15 1.54
N GLN A 24 10.16 6.03 0.62
CA GLN A 24 9.65 7.39 0.58
C GLN A 24 8.36 7.44 -0.21
N HIS A 25 7.36 8.16 0.30
CA HIS A 25 6.12 8.38 -0.41
C HIS A 25 5.59 9.78 -0.17
N ARG A 26 4.79 10.27 -1.11
CA ARG A 26 4.20 11.60 -1.01
C ARG A 26 2.73 11.51 -0.65
N ILE A 27 2.32 12.23 0.40
CA ILE A 27 0.90 12.35 0.76
C ILE A 27 0.26 13.42 -0.11
N GLY A 28 -0.32 13.05 -1.26
CA GLY A 28 -0.94 14.01 -2.18
C GLY A 28 0.04 15.10 -2.64
N ASP A 29 -0.32 16.37 -2.46
CA ASP A 29 0.57 17.54 -2.67
C ASP A 29 1.46 17.89 -1.46
N GLY A 30 1.38 17.09 -0.40
CA GLY A 30 2.00 17.34 0.91
C GLY A 30 3.46 16.91 1.02
N ALA A 31 3.86 16.73 2.27
CA ALA A 31 5.21 16.35 2.66
C ALA A 31 5.58 14.96 2.12
N LEU A 32 6.89 14.78 1.89
CA LEU A 32 7.47 13.46 1.65
C LEU A 32 7.61 12.75 2.99
N GLU A 33 6.92 11.64 3.14
CA GLU A 33 6.94 10.80 4.32
C GLU A 33 7.80 9.57 4.05
N THR A 34 8.30 8.94 5.10
CA THR A 34 9.19 7.78 5.00
C THR A 34 8.65 6.64 5.84
N ILE A 35 8.40 5.51 5.20
CA ILE A 35 8.08 4.25 5.86
C ILE A 35 9.40 3.58 6.23
N ALA A 36 9.64 3.41 7.53
CA ALA A 36 10.89 2.81 8.02
C ALA A 36 11.03 1.34 7.59
N ALA A 37 12.27 0.90 7.40
CA ALA A 37 12.57 -0.51 7.17
C ALA A 37 12.17 -1.39 8.36
N GLY A 38 11.85 -2.65 8.08
CA GLY A 38 11.44 -3.66 9.06
C GLY A 38 9.93 -3.79 9.26
N GLN A 39 9.14 -2.85 8.74
CA GLN A 39 7.67 -2.90 8.83
C GLN A 39 7.08 -3.97 7.91
N ASP A 40 6.01 -4.62 8.37
CA ASP A 40 5.13 -5.45 7.54
C ASP A 40 3.92 -4.60 7.16
N LEU A 41 3.67 -4.45 5.87
CA LEU A 41 2.56 -3.67 5.33
C LEU A 41 1.54 -4.61 4.69
N GLU A 42 0.27 -4.38 4.96
CA GLU A 42 -0.84 -4.92 4.17
C GLU A 42 -1.06 -3.98 2.99
N VAL A 43 -1.09 -4.53 1.77
CA VAL A 43 -1.23 -3.78 0.52
C VAL A 43 -2.54 -4.16 -0.15
N THR A 44 -3.36 -3.14 -0.39
CA THR A 44 -4.61 -3.26 -1.14
C THR A 44 -4.46 -2.52 -2.46
N GLU A 45 -4.65 -3.22 -3.57
CA GLU A 45 -4.64 -2.60 -4.90
C GLU A 45 -5.85 -1.68 -5.07
N ALA A 46 -5.62 -0.46 -5.56
CA ALA A 46 -6.62 0.53 -5.91
C ALA A 46 -6.45 0.98 -7.37
N ILE A 47 -7.32 1.87 -7.85
CA ILE A 47 -7.27 2.36 -9.23
C ILE A 47 -5.98 3.18 -9.44
N ALA A 48 -5.00 2.58 -10.10
CA ALA A 48 -3.66 3.13 -10.40
C ALA A 48 -2.75 3.41 -9.19
N SER A 49 -3.12 2.92 -8.01
CA SER A 49 -2.36 3.12 -6.77
C SER A 49 -2.44 1.88 -5.86
N MET A 50 -1.56 1.84 -4.86
CA MET A 50 -1.51 0.84 -3.81
C MET A 50 -1.77 1.54 -2.48
N VAL A 51 -2.68 1.01 -1.68
CA VAL A 51 -2.92 1.46 -0.32
C VAL A 51 -2.15 0.54 0.62
N LEU A 52 -1.22 1.08 1.38
CA LEU A 52 -0.38 0.33 2.30
C LEU A 52 -0.79 0.68 3.72
N SER A 53 -1.06 -0.34 4.52
CA SER A 53 -1.49 -0.19 5.90
C SER A 53 -0.57 -0.97 6.83
N TRP A 54 -0.11 -0.34 7.91
CA TRP A 54 0.71 -1.00 8.92
C TRP A 54 0.41 -0.47 10.31
N LYS A 55 1.05 -1.05 11.32
CA LYS A 55 0.98 -0.57 12.70
C LYS A 55 2.34 -0.08 13.13
N GLU A 56 2.41 1.17 13.54
CA GLU A 56 3.61 1.80 14.10
C GLU A 56 3.26 2.32 15.50
N ASP A 57 4.06 1.95 16.51
CA ASP A 57 3.83 2.30 17.92
C ASP A 57 2.38 2.01 18.42
N GLY A 58 1.76 0.96 17.87
CA GLY A 58 0.38 0.57 18.18
C GLY A 58 -0.71 1.42 17.50
N GLN A 59 -0.31 2.42 16.72
CA GLN A 59 -1.20 3.23 15.88
C GLN A 59 -1.24 2.69 14.46
N GLY A 60 -2.44 2.62 13.87
CA GLY A 60 -2.59 2.25 12.47
C GLY A 60 -2.15 3.41 11.57
N GLN A 61 -1.23 3.12 10.65
CA GLN A 61 -0.75 4.04 9.63
C GLN A 61 -1.24 3.58 8.27
N THR A 62 -1.49 4.54 7.37
CA THR A 62 -1.89 4.26 6.00
C THR A 62 -1.16 5.20 5.05
N ALA A 63 -0.57 4.64 4.01
CA ALA A 63 0.08 5.34 2.91
C ALA A 63 -0.60 4.98 1.59
N ILE A 64 -0.59 5.91 0.65
CA ILE A 64 -1.00 5.65 -0.73
C ILE A 64 0.25 5.87 -1.58
N LEU A 65 0.65 4.83 -2.31
CA LEU A 65 1.70 4.92 -3.33
C LEU A 65 1.09 4.77 -4.72
N ALA A 66 1.67 5.45 -5.70
CA ALA A 66 1.33 5.19 -7.09
C ALA A 66 1.80 3.78 -7.48
N LYS A 67 1.04 3.09 -8.34
CA LYS A 67 1.35 1.70 -8.72
C LYS A 67 2.75 1.55 -9.33
N ASN A 68 3.18 2.51 -10.15
CA ASN A 68 4.51 2.54 -10.74
C ASN A 68 5.61 2.68 -9.67
N GLU A 69 5.38 3.51 -8.64
CA GLU A 69 6.33 3.74 -7.55
C GLU A 69 6.44 2.50 -6.67
N PHE A 70 5.31 1.86 -6.35
CA PHE A 70 5.30 0.59 -5.64
C PHE A 70 6.04 -0.51 -6.41
N GLN A 71 5.80 -0.63 -7.72
CA GLN A 71 6.52 -1.59 -8.57
C GLN A 71 8.02 -1.31 -8.58
N HIS A 72 8.42 -0.05 -8.67
CA HIS A 72 9.83 0.34 -8.60
C HIS A 72 10.49 -0.09 -7.29
N TYR A 73 9.78 0.01 -6.15
CA TYR A 73 10.30 -0.46 -4.86
C TYR A 73 10.41 -1.99 -4.76
N LEU A 74 9.53 -2.73 -5.42
CA LEU A 74 9.68 -4.19 -5.56
C LEU A 74 10.89 -4.54 -6.43
N GLU A 75 11.08 -3.84 -7.55
CA GLU A 75 12.18 -4.08 -8.48
C GLU A 75 13.56 -3.74 -7.88
N THR A 76 13.63 -2.67 -7.09
CA THR A 76 14.85 -2.28 -6.37
C THR A 76 15.12 -3.12 -5.13
N GLY A 77 14.15 -3.92 -4.70
CA GLY A 77 14.23 -4.77 -3.51
C GLY A 77 14.00 -4.03 -2.19
N ALA A 78 13.53 -2.77 -2.23
CA ALA A 78 13.13 -2.02 -1.04
C ALA A 78 11.85 -2.59 -0.41
N LEU A 79 10.98 -3.20 -1.23
CA LEU A 79 9.80 -3.96 -0.80
C LEU A 79 9.94 -5.42 -1.23
N GLN A 80 9.47 -6.34 -0.40
CA GLN A 80 9.38 -7.77 -0.72
C GLN A 80 8.00 -8.31 -0.43
N VAL A 81 7.38 -8.97 -1.41
CA VAL A 81 6.10 -9.68 -1.22
C VAL A 81 6.32 -10.92 -0.35
N LEU A 82 5.43 -11.12 0.61
CA LEU A 82 5.44 -12.24 1.57
C LEU A 82 4.54 -13.41 1.11
#